data_AF-A0AA43JL06-F1
#
_entry.id   AF-A0AA43JL06-F1
#
_cell.length_a   1.000
_cell.length_b   1.000
_cell.length_c   1.000
_cell.angle_alpha   90.00
_cell.angle_beta   90.00
_cell.angle_gamma   90.00
#
_symmetry.space_group_name_H-M   'P 1'
#
loop_
_entity.id
_entity.type
_entity.pdbx_description
1 polymer ?
#
loop_
_entity_poly.entity_id
_entity_poly.type
_entity_poly.pdbx_seq_one_letter_code
_entity_poly.pdbx_strand_id
1 'polypeptide(L)'
;VAGSGVSDADAIEQIDIGGPTMVRAAAKNHAWVGIVTSPDQYPEVVGAVTSGGLSDELRRRLAREAFFHTASYDAAIVNWFGRDEELPEHVVTPLRRKTALRYGENPHQPGALYHEDGVASWWDGVVQHAGIALSYLNLFDAGAAWVLANDLATHFGQTAVAIIKHANPCGAAVGVELADTYQRAYDCDPRSAFGGIVALSAPVDMKTLERIVLAAQADVVIAPGYEAGVIDGLVAKRKNTRILEAPLPDSHAFELRQISGGWLGQVAHNFASPADSWQVVTERQPNAAERADAEFAWRVCGHVNSNAIVLAKDGTAWGIGAGQQNRVEAGDIAANKAAGRATGGASASDAFYPFPDGIEAAAAAGATVIVQPGGALRDADVIAKADELGLAMLFTNERHFLH
;
A
#
# COMPACT_ATOMS: atom_id res chain seq x y z
N VAL A 1 -5.08 21.38 -19.58
CA VAL A 1 -5.55 22.31 -18.52
C VAL A 1 -4.65 22.26 -17.28
N ALA A 2 -4.24 21.09 -16.77
CA ALA A 2 -3.53 20.97 -15.48
C ALA A 2 -2.10 20.38 -15.54
N GLY A 3 -1.32 20.67 -16.59
CA GLY A 3 0.07 20.21 -16.66
C GLY A 3 0.96 20.91 -15.62
N SER A 4 1.98 20.23 -15.10
CA SER A 4 2.95 20.87 -14.21
C SER A 4 3.64 22.05 -14.91
N GLY A 5 3.65 23.22 -14.25
CA GLY A 5 4.26 24.44 -14.79
C GLY A 5 3.38 25.26 -15.76
N VAL A 6 2.11 24.90 -15.96
CA VAL A 6 1.15 25.73 -16.71
C VAL A 6 0.66 26.87 -15.80
N SER A 7 0.68 28.11 -16.29
CA SER A 7 0.13 29.25 -15.54
C SER A 7 -1.39 29.20 -15.49
N ASP A 8 -2.01 29.85 -14.49
CA ASP A 8 -3.47 29.88 -14.40
C ASP A 8 -4.13 30.50 -15.63
N ALA A 9 -3.51 31.53 -16.21
CA ALA A 9 -3.99 32.16 -17.44
C ALA A 9 -3.94 31.17 -18.62
N ASP A 10 -2.86 30.41 -18.75
CA ASP A 10 -2.72 29.40 -19.81
C ASP A 10 -3.69 28.24 -19.60
N ALA A 11 -3.92 27.82 -18.35
CA ALA A 11 -4.87 26.78 -18.02
C ALA A 11 -6.30 27.18 -18.45
N ILE A 12 -6.72 28.41 -18.13
CA ILE A 12 -8.02 28.97 -18.54
C ILE A 12 -8.14 29.05 -20.07
N GLU A 13 -7.11 29.51 -20.77
CA GLU A 13 -7.14 29.61 -22.25
C GLU A 13 -7.26 28.23 -22.92
N GLN A 14 -6.78 27.17 -22.27
CA GLN A 14 -6.88 25.79 -22.75
C GLN A 14 -8.23 25.11 -22.44
N ILE A 15 -9.18 25.83 -21.82
CA ILE A 15 -10.54 25.32 -21.60
C ILE A 15 -11.35 25.50 -22.90
N ASP A 16 -11.52 24.41 -23.64
CA ASP A 16 -12.29 24.35 -24.89
C ASP A 16 -13.79 24.29 -24.60
N ILE A 17 -14.54 25.22 -25.20
CA ILE A 17 -15.99 25.28 -25.14
C ILE A 17 -16.63 24.61 -26.37
N GLY A 18 -16.01 24.77 -27.54
CA GLY A 18 -16.55 24.35 -28.82
C GLY A 18 -16.43 22.84 -29.03
N GLY A 19 -15.26 22.27 -28.75
CA GLY A 19 -14.98 20.84 -28.87
C GLY A 19 -15.98 19.99 -28.07
N PRO A 20 -16.07 20.15 -26.72
CA PRO A 20 -17.03 19.41 -25.91
C PRO A 20 -18.49 19.60 -26.35
N THR A 21 -18.86 20.81 -26.81
CA THR A 21 -20.21 21.07 -27.34
C THR A 21 -20.51 20.20 -28.57
N MET A 22 -19.61 20.15 -29.55
CA MET A 22 -19.78 19.34 -30.76
C MET A 22 -19.74 17.84 -30.47
N VAL A 23 -18.81 17.40 -29.61
CA VAL A 23 -18.67 16.00 -29.19
C VAL A 23 -19.96 15.50 -28.54
N ARG A 24 -20.53 16.25 -27.60
CA ARG A 24 -21.78 15.88 -26.91
C ARG A 24 -22.98 15.88 -27.86
N ALA A 25 -23.06 16.85 -28.78
CA ALA A 25 -24.14 16.91 -29.77
C ALA A 25 -24.12 15.69 -30.71
N ALA A 26 -22.93 15.32 -31.21
CA ALA A 26 -22.75 14.15 -32.07
C ALA A 26 -23.04 12.85 -31.31
N ALA A 27 -22.52 12.69 -30.09
CA ALA A 27 -22.74 11.50 -29.26
C ALA A 27 -24.23 11.31 -28.89
N LYS A 28 -24.95 12.40 -28.57
CA LYS A 28 -26.41 12.36 -28.36
C LYS A 28 -27.12 11.83 -29.62
N ASN A 29 -26.68 12.23 -30.81
CA ASN A 29 -27.30 11.87 -32.08
C ASN A 29 -26.70 10.62 -32.74
N HIS A 30 -26.14 9.68 -31.95
CA HIS A 30 -25.44 8.50 -32.45
C HIS A 30 -26.28 7.55 -33.32
N ALA A 31 -27.61 7.66 -33.29
CA ALA A 31 -28.46 6.94 -34.24
C ALA A 31 -28.11 7.27 -35.70
N TRP A 32 -27.59 8.48 -35.96
CA TRP A 32 -27.31 9.00 -37.30
C TRP A 32 -25.86 9.44 -37.52
N VAL A 33 -25.10 9.69 -36.44
CA VAL A 33 -23.75 10.26 -36.50
C VAL A 33 -22.73 9.33 -35.85
N GLY A 34 -21.61 9.08 -36.52
CA GLY A 34 -20.43 8.45 -35.92
C GLY A 34 -19.52 9.51 -35.32
N ILE A 35 -19.24 9.43 -34.02
CA ILE A 35 -18.31 10.34 -33.31
C ILE A 35 -17.01 9.61 -33.01
N VAL A 36 -15.88 10.31 -33.09
CA VAL A 36 -14.56 9.79 -32.78
C VAL A 36 -13.84 10.82 -31.90
N THR A 37 -13.33 10.39 -30.75
CA THR A 37 -12.67 11.25 -29.75
C THR A 37 -11.25 10.82 -29.44
N SER A 38 -10.79 9.68 -29.94
CA SER A 38 -9.40 9.22 -29.81
C SER A 38 -8.86 8.73 -31.17
N PRO A 39 -7.59 9.03 -31.51
CA PRO A 39 -6.92 8.45 -32.68
C PRO A 39 -6.91 6.91 -32.70
N ASP A 40 -6.91 6.25 -31.54
CA ASP A 40 -6.92 4.78 -31.44
C ASP A 40 -8.19 4.14 -32.02
N GLN A 41 -9.25 4.93 -32.19
CA GLN A 41 -10.51 4.49 -32.79
C GLN A 41 -10.46 4.52 -34.33
N TYR A 42 -9.46 5.18 -34.94
CA TYR A 42 -9.40 5.36 -36.39
C TYR A 42 -9.38 4.04 -37.17
N PRO A 43 -8.56 3.02 -36.81
CA PRO A 43 -8.49 1.79 -37.60
C PRO A 43 -9.84 1.07 -37.70
N GLU A 44 -10.56 0.96 -36.58
CA GLU A 44 -11.88 0.32 -36.53
C GLU A 44 -12.93 1.11 -37.33
N VAL A 45 -12.96 2.44 -37.15
CA VAL A 45 -13.94 3.30 -37.82
C VAL A 45 -13.69 3.33 -39.33
N VAL A 46 -12.44 3.44 -39.77
CA VAL A 46 -12.07 3.37 -41.19
C VAL A 46 -12.51 2.03 -41.78
N GLY A 47 -12.23 0.92 -41.10
CA GLY A 47 -12.66 -0.42 -41.52
C GLY A 47 -14.19 -0.50 -41.70
N ALA A 48 -14.95 0.01 -40.73
CA ALA A 48 -16.41 0.03 -40.78
C ALA A 48 -16.94 0.90 -41.96
N VAL A 49 -16.38 2.10 -42.15
CA VAL A 49 -16.76 3.00 -43.26
C VAL A 49 -16.51 2.33 -44.61
N THR A 50 -15.35 1.69 -44.80
CA THR A 50 -15.04 0.96 -46.03
C THR A 50 -15.91 -0.28 -46.26
N SER A 51 -16.55 -0.80 -45.21
CA SER A 51 -17.39 -2.00 -45.24
C SER A 51 -18.90 -1.69 -45.32
N GLY A 52 -19.27 -0.46 -45.69
CA GLY A 52 -20.68 -0.06 -45.87
C GLY A 52 -21.25 0.81 -44.75
N GLY A 53 -20.41 1.29 -43.82
CA GLY A 53 -20.79 2.23 -42.77
C GLY A 53 -20.72 1.62 -41.37
N LEU A 54 -20.85 2.47 -40.36
CA LEU A 54 -20.84 2.03 -38.96
C LEU A 54 -22.14 1.32 -38.63
N SER A 55 -22.09 0.26 -37.83
CA SER A 55 -23.29 -0.34 -37.24
C SER A 55 -23.87 0.53 -36.12
N ASP A 56 -25.13 0.30 -35.77
CA ASP A 56 -25.78 0.95 -34.62
C ASP A 56 -25.03 0.68 -33.31
N GLU A 57 -24.54 -0.55 -33.15
CA GLU A 57 -23.73 -0.96 -31.99
C GLU A 57 -22.41 -0.20 -31.90
N LEU A 58 -21.68 -0.07 -33.01
CA LEU A 58 -20.43 0.69 -33.06
C LEU A 58 -20.69 2.17 -32.74
N ARG A 59 -21.70 2.81 -33.36
CA ARG A 59 -22.04 4.21 -33.06
C ARG A 59 -22.40 4.42 -31.60
N ARG A 60 -23.17 3.50 -31.00
CA ARG A 60 -23.54 3.57 -29.58
C ARG A 60 -22.32 3.43 -28.65
N ARG A 61 -21.38 2.54 -28.97
CA ARG A 61 -20.13 2.41 -28.20
C ARG A 61 -19.27 3.68 -28.31
N LEU A 62 -19.08 4.19 -29.52
CA LEU A 62 -18.33 5.43 -29.75
C LEU A 62 -18.96 6.63 -29.01
N ALA A 63 -20.30 6.72 -28.98
CA ALA A 63 -21.00 7.74 -28.23
C ALA A 63 -20.77 7.64 -26.71
N ARG A 64 -20.71 6.43 -26.15
CA ARG A 64 -20.35 6.22 -24.74
C ARG A 64 -18.92 6.69 -24.46
N GLU A 65 -17.96 6.34 -25.32
CA GLU A 65 -16.57 6.79 -25.18
C GLU A 65 -16.46 8.33 -25.31
N ALA A 66 -17.26 8.95 -26.18
CA ALA A 66 -17.32 10.40 -26.32
C ALA A 66 -17.84 11.10 -25.05
N PHE A 67 -18.90 10.57 -24.42
CA PHE A 67 -19.37 11.12 -23.14
C PHE A 67 -18.39 10.91 -22.00
N PHE A 68 -17.71 9.75 -21.95
CA PHE A 68 -16.65 9.51 -20.98
C PHE A 68 -15.49 10.50 -21.18
N HIS A 69 -15.06 10.73 -22.43
CA HIS A 69 -14.01 11.70 -22.75
C HIS A 69 -14.34 13.11 -22.24
N THR A 70 -15.57 13.59 -22.46
CA THR A 70 -15.98 14.90 -21.91
C THR A 70 -16.13 14.90 -20.38
N ALA A 71 -16.52 13.77 -19.78
CA ALA A 71 -16.58 13.65 -18.32
C ALA A 71 -15.17 13.69 -17.70
N SER A 72 -14.19 13.00 -18.29
CA SER A 72 -12.78 13.09 -17.87
C SER A 72 -12.23 14.50 -18.04
N TYR A 73 -12.58 15.16 -19.14
CA TYR A 73 -12.18 16.54 -19.42
C TYR A 73 -12.70 17.52 -18.35
N ASP A 74 -14.00 17.46 -18.06
CA ASP A 74 -14.61 18.31 -17.03
C ASP A 74 -14.09 17.96 -15.62
N ALA A 75 -13.81 16.69 -15.33
CA ALA A 75 -13.19 16.27 -14.07
C ALA A 75 -11.81 16.92 -13.88
N ALA A 76 -10.98 16.95 -14.93
CA ALA A 76 -9.67 17.61 -14.87
C ALA A 76 -9.78 19.12 -14.62
N ILE A 77 -10.83 19.78 -15.14
CA ILE A 77 -11.10 21.20 -14.88
C ILE A 77 -11.51 21.40 -13.41
N VAL A 78 -12.44 20.59 -12.90
CA VAL A 78 -12.89 20.65 -11.50
C VAL A 78 -11.73 20.44 -10.54
N ASN A 79 -10.93 19.40 -10.75
CA ASN A 79 -9.76 19.10 -9.91
C ASN A 79 -8.70 20.21 -9.99
N TRP A 80 -8.54 20.88 -11.14
CA TRP A 80 -7.65 22.03 -11.26
C TRP A 80 -8.13 23.25 -10.47
N PHE A 81 -9.43 23.54 -10.45
CA PHE A 81 -9.98 24.63 -9.63
C PHE A 81 -9.84 24.36 -8.13
N GLY A 82 -9.97 23.10 -7.69
CA GLY A 82 -9.86 22.69 -6.29
C GLY A 82 -8.44 22.27 -5.82
N ARG A 83 -7.40 22.46 -6.65
CA ARG A 83 -6.06 21.90 -6.41
C ARG A 83 -5.35 22.39 -5.14
N ASP A 84 -5.77 23.54 -4.60
CA ASP A 84 -5.20 24.15 -3.39
C ASP A 84 -5.97 23.73 -2.12
N GLU A 85 -7.04 22.95 -2.27
CA GLU A 85 -7.84 22.42 -1.16
C GLU A 85 -7.24 21.10 -0.66
N GLU A 86 -6.88 21.04 0.63
CA GLU A 86 -6.41 19.80 1.26
C GLU A 86 -7.53 18.74 1.31
N LEU A 87 -8.77 19.18 1.49
CA LEU A 87 -9.98 18.38 1.42
C LEU A 87 -10.93 19.02 0.40
N PRO A 88 -10.87 18.60 -0.88
CA PRO A 88 -11.62 19.25 -1.93
C PRO A 88 -13.14 19.14 -1.74
N GLU A 89 -13.88 20.23 -2.01
CA GLU A 89 -15.34 20.26 -1.95
C GLU A 89 -15.97 19.26 -2.94
N HIS A 90 -15.33 19.10 -4.11
CA HIS A 90 -15.78 18.22 -5.18
C HIS A 90 -14.68 17.23 -5.55
N VAL A 91 -14.95 15.93 -5.45
CA VAL A 91 -14.05 14.86 -5.92
C VAL A 91 -14.63 14.22 -7.16
N VAL A 92 -13.94 14.36 -8.29
CA VAL A 92 -14.36 13.76 -9.56
C VAL A 92 -13.24 12.86 -10.10
N THR A 93 -13.46 11.54 -10.06
CA THR A 93 -12.48 10.53 -10.48
C THR A 93 -13.00 9.75 -11.69
N PRO A 94 -12.62 10.11 -12.92
CA PRO A 94 -13.03 9.40 -14.13
C PRO A 94 -12.28 8.07 -14.24
N LEU A 95 -12.92 6.98 -13.84
CA LEU A 95 -12.32 5.64 -13.86
C LEU A 95 -12.62 4.89 -15.15
N ARG A 96 -11.56 4.41 -15.82
CA ARG A 96 -11.65 3.49 -16.96
C ARG A 96 -11.24 2.08 -16.53
N ARG A 97 -11.91 1.06 -17.07
CA ARG A 97 -11.56 -0.33 -16.76
C ARG A 97 -10.27 -0.71 -17.48
N LYS A 98 -9.21 -1.02 -16.74
CA LYS A 98 -7.93 -1.51 -17.26
C LYS A 98 -8.01 -3.00 -17.60
N THR A 99 -8.40 -3.82 -16.63
CA THR A 99 -8.43 -5.28 -16.78
C THR A 99 -9.61 -5.89 -16.03
N ALA A 100 -10.38 -6.77 -16.69
CA ALA A 100 -11.36 -7.59 -15.98
C ALA A 100 -10.62 -8.69 -15.20
N LEU A 101 -10.98 -8.89 -13.93
CA LEU A 101 -10.37 -9.90 -13.07
C LEU A 101 -11.24 -11.16 -13.05
N ARG A 102 -10.64 -12.28 -12.62
CA ARG A 102 -11.36 -13.56 -12.55
C ARG A 102 -12.59 -13.49 -11.63
N TYR A 103 -12.45 -12.77 -10.52
CA TYR A 103 -13.48 -12.43 -9.54
C TYR A 103 -12.95 -11.27 -8.68
N GLY A 104 -13.81 -10.70 -7.82
CA GLY A 104 -13.47 -9.70 -6.79
C GLY A 104 -12.77 -10.35 -5.59
N GLU A 105 -13.14 -9.99 -4.38
CA GLU A 105 -12.58 -10.66 -3.18
C GLU A 105 -13.01 -12.14 -3.11
N ASN A 106 -14.26 -12.43 -3.49
CA ASN A 106 -14.82 -13.77 -3.44
C ASN A 106 -15.20 -14.29 -4.84
N PRO A 107 -15.15 -15.62 -5.10
CA PRO A 107 -15.40 -16.18 -6.43
C PRO A 107 -16.75 -15.85 -7.08
N HIS A 108 -17.78 -15.56 -6.29
CA HIS A 108 -19.12 -15.21 -6.77
C HIS A 108 -19.28 -13.71 -7.08
N GLN A 109 -18.28 -12.89 -6.75
CA GLN A 109 -18.28 -11.45 -7.01
C GLN A 109 -17.48 -11.20 -8.30
N PRO A 110 -18.04 -10.53 -9.32
CA PRO A 110 -17.23 -10.06 -10.45
C PRO A 110 -16.28 -8.95 -10.00
N GLY A 111 -15.07 -8.90 -10.55
CA GLY A 111 -14.05 -7.91 -10.20
C GLY A 111 -13.35 -7.35 -11.43
N ALA A 112 -12.83 -6.13 -11.32
CA ALA A 112 -12.00 -5.52 -12.35
C ALA A 112 -11.03 -4.50 -11.73
N LEU A 113 -9.87 -4.34 -12.34
CA LEU A 113 -8.95 -3.24 -12.08
C LEU A 113 -9.36 -2.03 -12.93
N TYR A 114 -9.50 -0.89 -12.27
CA TYR A 114 -9.75 0.40 -12.91
C TYR A 114 -8.54 1.31 -12.72
N HIS A 115 -8.37 2.27 -13.63
CA HIS A 115 -7.40 3.36 -13.50
C HIS A 115 -8.09 4.70 -13.74
N GLU A 116 -7.54 5.77 -13.21
CA GLU A 116 -8.00 7.12 -13.48
C GLU A 116 -7.51 7.57 -14.86
N ASP A 117 -8.42 8.14 -15.67
CA ASP A 117 -8.12 8.55 -17.04
C ASP A 117 -7.13 9.73 -17.04
N GLY A 118 -6.01 9.57 -17.74
CA GLY A 118 -4.98 10.61 -17.84
C GLY A 118 -4.02 10.70 -16.64
N VAL A 119 -4.18 9.85 -15.62
CA VAL A 119 -3.28 9.77 -14.47
C VAL A 119 -2.50 8.46 -14.53
N ALA A 120 -1.17 8.54 -14.53
CA ALA A 120 -0.31 7.38 -14.47
C ALA A 120 -0.27 6.82 -13.04
N SER A 121 -0.34 5.50 -12.91
CA SER A 121 -0.09 4.79 -11.65
C SER A 121 1.20 3.98 -11.76
N TRP A 122 1.90 3.76 -10.64
CA TRP A 122 3.01 2.80 -10.61
C TRP A 122 2.62 1.40 -11.13
N TRP A 123 1.34 1.01 -11.00
CA TRP A 123 0.79 -0.22 -11.58
C TRP A 123 0.85 -0.27 -13.12
N ASP A 124 1.01 0.87 -13.79
CA ASP A 124 1.22 0.94 -15.25
C ASP A 124 2.64 0.53 -15.65
N GLY A 125 3.60 0.66 -14.74
CA GLY A 125 4.98 0.21 -14.93
C GLY A 125 5.26 -1.23 -14.51
N VAL A 126 4.27 -1.94 -13.96
CA VAL A 126 4.45 -3.30 -13.45
C VAL A 126 4.52 -4.31 -14.61
N VAL A 127 5.58 -5.13 -14.62
CA VAL A 127 5.77 -6.23 -15.56
C VAL A 127 5.59 -7.56 -14.84
N GLN A 128 4.64 -8.38 -15.30
CA GLN A 128 4.49 -9.75 -14.84
C GLN A 128 5.34 -10.69 -15.72
N HIS A 129 6.46 -11.15 -15.19
CA HIS A 129 7.40 -12.03 -15.88
C HIS A 129 6.91 -13.48 -15.96
N ALA A 130 6.18 -13.94 -14.95
CA ALA A 130 5.70 -15.33 -14.87
C ALA A 130 4.47 -15.50 -13.97
N GLY A 131 3.99 -16.74 -13.87
CA GLY A 131 2.83 -17.12 -13.08
C GLY A 131 1.52 -16.96 -13.82
N ILE A 132 0.42 -17.30 -13.16
CA ILE A 132 -0.94 -17.13 -13.70
C ILE A 132 -1.44 -15.69 -13.48
N ALA A 133 -2.55 -15.30 -14.09
CA ALA A 133 -3.11 -13.95 -13.93
C ALA A 133 -3.32 -13.56 -12.44
N LEU A 134 -3.08 -12.29 -12.11
CA LEU A 134 -3.30 -11.73 -10.78
C LEU A 134 -4.79 -11.74 -10.43
N SER A 135 -5.11 -12.10 -9.18
CA SER A 135 -6.45 -11.95 -8.60
C SER A 135 -6.65 -10.54 -8.03
N TYR A 136 -7.88 -10.23 -7.63
CA TYR A 136 -8.20 -8.99 -6.89
C TYR A 136 -7.36 -8.85 -5.63
N LEU A 137 -7.32 -9.89 -4.79
CA LEU A 137 -6.54 -9.87 -3.55
C LEU A 137 -5.03 -9.88 -3.82
N ASN A 138 -4.56 -10.45 -4.94
CA ASN A 138 -3.15 -10.34 -5.29
C ASN A 138 -2.74 -8.90 -5.57
N LEU A 139 -3.58 -8.11 -6.26
CA LEU A 139 -3.32 -6.69 -6.49
C LEU A 139 -3.33 -5.91 -5.16
N PHE A 140 -4.34 -6.15 -4.33
CA PHE A 140 -4.51 -5.46 -3.04
C PHE A 140 -3.34 -5.73 -2.08
N ASP A 141 -3.03 -7.00 -1.83
CA ASP A 141 -1.96 -7.40 -0.91
C ASP A 141 -0.57 -7.02 -1.46
N ALA A 142 -0.36 -7.02 -2.79
CA ALA A 142 0.92 -6.66 -3.38
C ALA A 142 1.17 -5.16 -3.29
N GLY A 143 0.12 -4.33 -3.39
CA GLY A 143 0.23 -2.90 -3.12
C GLY A 143 0.68 -2.64 -1.68
N ALA A 144 0.03 -3.27 -0.70
CA ALA A 144 0.41 -3.14 0.72
C ALA A 144 1.86 -3.62 0.98
N ALA A 145 2.25 -4.75 0.40
CA ALA A 145 3.60 -5.30 0.58
C ALA A 145 4.66 -4.38 -0.03
N TRP A 146 4.38 -3.87 -1.24
CA TRP A 146 5.29 -3.00 -1.96
C TRP A 146 5.48 -1.66 -1.24
N VAL A 147 4.40 -1.05 -0.74
CA VAL A 147 4.45 0.18 0.05
C VAL A 147 5.29 -0.02 1.32
N LEU A 148 5.00 -1.05 2.13
CA LEU A 148 5.75 -1.31 3.37
C LEU A 148 7.25 -1.56 3.11
N ALA A 149 7.59 -2.39 2.12
CA ALA A 149 9.00 -2.66 1.80
C ALA A 149 9.75 -1.40 1.37
N ASN A 150 9.14 -0.55 0.54
CA ASN A 150 9.79 0.68 0.08
C ASN A 150 9.85 1.77 1.15
N ASP A 151 8.82 1.87 2.01
CA ASP A 151 8.83 2.78 3.16
C ASP A 151 10.00 2.46 4.11
N LEU A 152 10.14 1.18 4.50
CA LEU A 152 11.26 0.72 5.33
C LEU A 152 12.61 0.95 4.65
N ALA A 153 12.75 0.60 3.37
CA ALA A 153 14.01 0.75 2.66
C ALA A 153 14.46 2.21 2.55
N THR A 154 13.51 3.09 2.19
CA THR A 154 13.78 4.53 2.02
C THR A 154 14.17 5.15 3.35
N HIS A 155 13.47 4.83 4.43
CA HIS A 155 13.72 5.42 5.73
C HIS A 155 15.01 4.95 6.38
N PHE A 156 15.25 3.64 6.39
CA PHE A 156 16.43 3.08 7.03
C PHE A 156 17.68 3.13 6.15
N GLY A 157 17.55 3.49 4.86
CA GLY A 157 18.65 3.47 3.91
C GLY A 157 19.25 2.07 3.73
N GLN A 158 18.41 1.05 3.85
CA GLN A 158 18.78 -0.38 3.88
C GLN A 158 17.93 -1.18 2.90
N THR A 159 18.32 -2.43 2.62
CA THR A 159 17.40 -3.38 1.98
C THR A 159 16.27 -3.71 2.94
N ALA A 160 15.08 -3.93 2.42
CA ALA A 160 13.90 -4.27 3.20
C ALA A 160 13.11 -5.38 2.52
N VAL A 161 12.48 -6.21 3.35
CA VAL A 161 11.55 -7.24 2.90
C VAL A 161 10.28 -7.15 3.73
N ALA A 162 9.14 -7.19 3.05
CA ALA A 162 7.83 -7.29 3.67
C ALA A 162 7.10 -8.52 3.13
N ILE A 163 6.46 -9.28 4.01
CA ILE A 163 5.62 -10.42 3.68
C ILE A 163 4.21 -10.15 4.19
N ILE A 164 3.28 -9.95 3.25
CA ILE A 164 1.87 -9.65 3.53
C ILE A 164 1.01 -10.88 3.31
N LYS A 165 -0.03 -11.01 4.13
CA LYS A 165 -1.16 -11.90 3.88
C LYS A 165 -2.44 -11.27 4.39
N HIS A 166 -3.45 -11.14 3.52
CA HIS A 166 -4.74 -10.52 3.87
C HIS A 166 -4.55 -9.10 4.43
N ALA A 167 -3.86 -8.27 3.65
CA ALA A 167 -3.55 -6.87 3.93
C ALA A 167 -2.71 -6.59 5.19
N ASN A 168 -2.23 -7.62 5.90
CA ASN A 168 -1.44 -7.45 7.11
C ASN A 168 -0.06 -8.10 6.98
N PRO A 169 1.01 -7.51 7.52
CA PRO A 169 2.32 -8.12 7.54
C PRO A 169 2.35 -9.31 8.49
N CYS A 170 2.84 -10.44 7.99
CA CYS A 170 3.23 -11.58 8.80
C CYS A 170 4.75 -11.62 9.06
N GLY A 171 5.52 -10.82 8.33
CA GLY A 171 6.94 -10.59 8.58
C GLY A 171 7.46 -9.35 7.87
N ALA A 172 8.37 -8.63 8.51
CA ALA A 172 9.07 -7.50 7.93
C ALA A 172 10.48 -7.41 8.52
N ALA A 173 11.46 -7.03 7.70
CA ALA A 173 12.85 -6.85 8.15
C ALA A 173 13.58 -5.81 7.29
N VAL A 174 14.58 -5.17 7.88
CA VAL A 174 15.59 -4.35 7.20
C VAL A 174 17.00 -4.89 7.42
N GLY A 175 17.91 -4.69 6.48
CA GLY A 175 19.31 -5.11 6.61
C GLY A 175 20.19 -4.77 5.41
N VAL A 176 21.43 -5.25 5.44
CA VAL A 176 22.42 -4.98 4.38
C VAL A 176 22.28 -5.95 3.21
N GLU A 177 22.22 -7.26 3.49
CA GLU A 177 22.13 -8.30 2.47
C GLU A 177 20.67 -8.75 2.29
N LEU A 178 20.17 -8.71 1.06
CA LEU A 178 18.76 -9.01 0.77
C LEU A 178 18.38 -10.45 1.15
N ALA A 179 19.27 -11.42 0.93
CA ALA A 179 19.01 -12.83 1.23
C ALA A 179 18.83 -13.09 2.74
N ASP A 180 19.64 -12.44 3.58
CA ASP A 180 19.49 -12.51 5.05
C ASP A 180 18.23 -11.79 5.51
N THR A 181 17.99 -10.59 4.97
CA THR A 181 16.81 -9.77 5.27
C THR A 181 15.51 -10.52 4.93
N TYR A 182 15.48 -11.20 3.78
CA TYR A 182 14.38 -12.09 3.41
C TYR A 182 14.20 -13.23 4.41
N GLN A 183 15.29 -13.91 4.80
CA GLN A 183 15.22 -15.03 5.73
C GLN A 183 14.65 -14.57 7.08
N ARG A 184 15.10 -13.42 7.61
CA ARG A 184 14.58 -12.85 8.86
C ARG A 184 13.09 -12.49 8.76
N ALA A 185 12.67 -11.85 7.67
CA ALA A 185 11.25 -11.56 7.45
C ALA A 185 10.41 -12.84 7.36
N TYR A 186 10.88 -13.87 6.64
CA TYR A 186 10.21 -15.16 6.55
C TYR A 186 10.12 -15.88 7.90
N ASP A 187 11.20 -15.84 8.68
CA ASP A 187 11.27 -16.52 9.97
C ASP A 187 10.29 -15.93 10.99
N CYS A 188 9.83 -14.69 10.83
CA CYS A 188 8.82 -14.07 11.71
C CYS A 188 7.59 -14.98 11.89
N ASP A 189 6.97 -15.42 10.78
CA ASP A 189 5.84 -16.35 10.78
C ASP A 189 5.82 -17.23 9.50
N PRO A 190 6.62 -18.31 9.45
CA PRO A 190 6.72 -19.20 8.28
C PRO A 190 5.38 -19.85 7.90
N ARG A 191 4.49 -20.05 8.88
CA ARG A 191 3.17 -20.66 8.67
C ARG A 191 2.27 -19.70 7.91
N SER A 192 2.24 -18.43 8.34
CA SER A 192 1.44 -17.41 7.66
C SER A 192 2.04 -17.01 6.32
N ALA A 193 3.37 -17.06 6.15
CA ALA A 193 4.04 -16.75 4.88
C ALA A 193 3.61 -17.65 3.70
N PHE A 194 3.10 -18.86 3.95
CA PHE A 194 2.55 -19.73 2.90
C PHE A 194 1.34 -19.09 2.22
N GLY A 195 1.42 -18.91 0.90
CA GLY A 195 0.44 -18.21 0.08
C GLY A 195 0.44 -16.69 0.27
N GLY A 196 1.46 -16.13 0.93
CA GLY A 196 1.62 -14.70 1.12
C GLY A 196 2.22 -14.00 -0.11
N ILE A 197 2.38 -12.69 0.01
CA ILE A 197 3.03 -11.83 -0.97
C ILE A 197 4.34 -11.32 -0.41
N VAL A 198 5.43 -11.59 -1.12
CA VAL A 198 6.79 -11.19 -0.75
C VAL A 198 7.18 -9.96 -1.57
N ALA A 199 7.44 -8.84 -0.91
CA ALA A 199 8.02 -7.65 -1.51
C ALA A 199 9.47 -7.47 -1.07
N LEU A 200 10.35 -7.23 -2.04
CA LEU A 200 11.79 -7.01 -1.83
C LEU A 200 12.17 -5.64 -2.37
N SER A 201 12.77 -4.77 -1.56
CA SER A 201 13.07 -3.39 -1.97
C SER A 201 14.29 -3.24 -2.89
N ALA A 202 14.99 -4.33 -3.20
CA ALA A 202 16.20 -4.35 -4.02
C ALA A 202 16.13 -5.48 -5.07
N PRO A 203 16.90 -5.39 -6.18
CA PRO A 203 16.91 -6.43 -7.20
C PRO A 203 17.24 -7.81 -6.61
N VAL A 204 16.52 -8.83 -7.04
CA VAL A 204 16.68 -10.19 -6.51
C VAL A 204 17.89 -10.85 -7.16
N ASP A 205 18.85 -11.24 -6.33
CA ASP A 205 20.05 -11.98 -6.72
C ASP A 205 19.89 -13.51 -6.55
N MET A 206 20.89 -14.27 -7.00
CA MET A 206 20.88 -15.73 -6.89
C MET A 206 20.88 -16.25 -5.44
N LYS A 207 21.49 -15.52 -4.49
CA LYS A 207 21.46 -15.92 -3.07
C LYS A 207 20.07 -15.77 -2.47
N THR A 208 19.39 -14.68 -2.82
CA THR A 208 18.01 -14.41 -2.38
C THR A 208 17.04 -15.42 -3.01
N LEU A 209 17.24 -15.75 -4.29
CA LEU A 209 16.53 -16.83 -4.96
C LEU A 209 16.59 -18.16 -4.17
N GLU A 210 17.78 -18.58 -3.75
CA GLU A 210 17.95 -19.82 -2.97
C GLU A 210 17.09 -19.81 -1.71
N ARG A 211 17.06 -18.68 -0.99
CA ARG A 211 16.24 -18.51 0.22
C ARG A 211 14.74 -18.56 -0.10
N ILE A 212 14.30 -17.87 -1.15
CA ILE A 212 12.88 -17.87 -1.58
C ILE A 212 12.43 -19.29 -1.97
N VAL A 213 13.26 -20.03 -2.69
CA VAL A 213 12.93 -21.39 -3.14
C VAL A 213 12.81 -22.35 -1.97
N LEU A 214 13.66 -22.23 -0.94
CA LEU A 214 13.64 -23.07 0.26
C LEU A 214 12.48 -22.77 1.22
N ALA A 215 11.93 -21.55 1.17
CA ALA A 215 10.83 -21.11 2.00
C ALA A 215 9.46 -21.71 1.60
N ALA A 216 8.43 -21.38 2.36
CA ALA A 216 7.05 -21.65 1.97
C ALA A 216 6.70 -20.96 0.64
N GLN A 217 5.77 -21.54 -0.12
CA GLN A 217 5.35 -20.96 -1.41
C GLN A 217 4.71 -19.60 -1.21
N ALA A 218 5.23 -18.55 -1.88
CA ALA A 218 4.56 -17.27 -2.03
C ALA A 218 3.61 -17.29 -3.24
N ASP A 219 2.50 -16.57 -3.17
CA ASP A 219 1.58 -16.37 -4.29
C ASP A 219 2.10 -15.33 -5.29
N VAL A 220 2.75 -14.29 -4.76
CA VAL A 220 3.38 -13.19 -5.50
C VAL A 220 4.76 -12.90 -4.91
N VAL A 221 5.74 -12.68 -5.78
CA VAL A 221 7.04 -12.10 -5.45
C VAL A 221 7.19 -10.83 -6.28
N ILE A 222 7.38 -9.69 -5.62
CA ILE A 222 7.51 -8.36 -6.25
C ILE A 222 8.85 -7.72 -5.85
N ALA A 223 9.56 -7.17 -6.83
CA ALA A 223 10.87 -6.55 -6.66
C ALA A 223 11.11 -5.45 -7.71
N PRO A 224 12.10 -4.56 -7.55
CA PRO A 224 12.40 -3.55 -8.56
C PRO A 224 13.17 -4.11 -9.77
N GLY A 225 13.59 -5.38 -9.71
CA GLY A 225 14.31 -6.06 -10.78
C GLY A 225 14.80 -7.45 -10.36
N TYR A 226 15.34 -8.18 -11.32
CA TYR A 226 15.85 -9.54 -11.14
C TYR A 226 17.16 -9.73 -11.89
N GLU A 227 18.15 -10.35 -11.25
CA GLU A 227 19.38 -10.75 -11.93
C GLU A 227 19.13 -11.86 -12.97
N ALA A 228 20.07 -12.00 -13.91
CA ALA A 228 20.00 -13.02 -14.94
C ALA A 228 19.86 -14.44 -14.33
N GLY A 229 18.88 -15.19 -14.81
CA GLY A 229 18.59 -16.57 -14.35
C GLY A 229 17.70 -16.66 -13.09
N VAL A 230 17.44 -15.55 -12.38
CA VAL A 230 16.61 -15.59 -11.17
C VAL A 230 15.15 -15.90 -11.48
N ILE A 231 14.60 -15.28 -12.52
CA ILE A 231 13.22 -15.54 -12.98
C ILE A 231 13.06 -17.01 -13.36
N ASP A 232 13.99 -17.55 -14.17
CA ASP A 232 13.96 -18.96 -14.59
C ASP A 232 14.05 -19.92 -13.38
N GLY A 233 14.92 -19.60 -12.41
CA GLY A 233 15.06 -20.37 -11.18
C GLY A 233 13.81 -20.37 -10.31
N LEU A 234 13.12 -19.23 -10.19
CA LEU A 234 11.83 -19.13 -9.51
C LEU A 234 10.78 -19.97 -10.24
N VAL A 235 10.63 -19.80 -11.56
CA VAL A 235 9.63 -20.50 -12.37
C VAL A 235 9.82 -22.03 -12.32
N ALA A 236 11.07 -22.49 -12.34
CA ALA A 236 11.40 -23.91 -12.28
C ALA A 236 10.89 -24.59 -11.00
N LYS A 237 10.75 -23.85 -9.90
CA LYS A 237 10.31 -24.35 -8.60
C LYS A 237 8.88 -23.92 -8.24
N ARG A 238 8.40 -22.82 -8.81
CA ARG A 238 7.19 -22.10 -8.40
C ARG A 238 6.37 -21.64 -9.61
N LYS A 239 6.03 -22.57 -10.51
CA LYS A 239 5.33 -22.29 -11.79
C LYS A 239 4.12 -21.35 -11.70
N ASN A 240 3.36 -21.39 -10.61
CA ASN A 240 2.13 -20.59 -10.46
C ASN A 240 2.35 -19.26 -9.72
N THR A 241 3.50 -19.06 -9.08
CA THR A 241 3.82 -17.81 -8.37
C THR A 241 3.97 -16.68 -9.38
N ARG A 242 3.34 -15.54 -9.10
CA ARG A 242 3.47 -14.35 -9.97
C ARG A 242 4.77 -13.64 -9.62
N ILE A 243 5.59 -13.41 -10.62
CA ILE A 243 6.87 -12.72 -10.49
C ILE A 243 6.68 -11.34 -11.10
N LEU A 244 6.72 -10.31 -10.27
CA LEU A 244 6.42 -8.93 -10.65
C LEU A 244 7.67 -8.06 -10.53
N GLU A 245 8.00 -7.35 -11.60
CA GLU A 245 8.92 -6.23 -11.57
C GLU A 245 8.12 -4.93 -11.52
N ALA A 246 8.43 -4.05 -10.56
CA ALA A 246 7.66 -2.84 -10.32
C ALA A 246 8.55 -1.61 -10.11
N PRO A 247 8.13 -0.42 -10.61
CA PRO A 247 8.75 0.84 -10.21
C PRO A 247 8.44 1.16 -8.74
N LEU A 248 9.11 2.17 -8.19
CA LEU A 248 8.77 2.69 -6.85
C LEU A 248 7.28 3.03 -6.76
N PRO A 249 6.64 2.79 -5.60
CA PRO A 249 5.25 3.20 -5.40
C PRO A 249 5.16 4.73 -5.48
N ASP A 250 4.09 5.23 -6.10
CA ASP A 250 3.73 6.63 -6.02
C ASP A 250 3.01 6.92 -4.68
N SER A 251 3.01 8.20 -4.27
CA SER A 251 2.15 8.65 -3.18
C SER A 251 0.88 9.27 -3.77
N HIS A 252 -0.27 8.89 -3.21
CA HIS A 252 -1.52 9.60 -3.45
C HIS A 252 -1.66 10.70 -2.40
N ALA A 253 -2.22 11.86 -2.77
CA ALA A 253 -2.45 12.93 -1.80
C ALA A 253 -3.73 12.69 -0.99
N PHE A 254 -4.69 11.96 -1.55
CA PHE A 254 -6.04 11.83 -1.04
C PHE A 254 -6.57 10.40 -1.22
N GLU A 255 -7.28 9.89 -0.23
CA GLU A 255 -7.84 8.55 -0.18
C GLU A 255 -9.35 8.59 -0.01
N LEU A 256 -10.03 7.70 -0.73
CA LEU A 256 -11.48 7.51 -0.65
C LEU A 256 -11.82 6.12 -0.11
N ARG A 257 -12.73 6.06 0.85
CA ARG A 257 -13.28 4.83 1.40
C ARG A 257 -14.79 4.77 1.23
N GLN A 258 -15.28 3.74 0.55
CA GLN A 258 -16.71 3.58 0.31
C GLN A 258 -17.45 3.24 1.61
N ILE A 259 -18.60 3.89 1.82
CA ILE A 259 -19.60 3.53 2.83
C ILE A 259 -20.98 3.38 2.15
N SER A 260 -21.99 2.92 2.89
CA SER A 260 -23.32 2.72 2.30
C SER A 260 -23.92 4.05 1.81
N GLY A 261 -24.01 4.19 0.48
CA GLY A 261 -24.56 5.38 -0.17
C GLY A 261 -23.63 6.61 -0.22
N GLY A 262 -22.36 6.48 0.19
CA GLY A 262 -21.44 7.62 0.22
C GLY A 262 -19.96 7.21 0.30
N TRP A 263 -19.10 8.20 0.58
CA TRP A 263 -17.66 8.03 0.67
C TRP A 263 -17.11 8.84 1.86
N LEU A 264 -16.06 8.31 2.48
CA LEU A 264 -15.18 9.04 3.40
C LEU A 264 -13.95 9.47 2.61
N GLY A 265 -13.48 10.70 2.82
CA GLY A 265 -12.27 11.24 2.21
C GLY A 265 -11.27 11.68 3.27
N GLN A 266 -9.99 11.40 3.06
CA GLN A 266 -8.90 11.82 3.94
C GLN A 266 -7.63 12.06 3.13
N VAL A 267 -6.71 12.87 3.66
CA VAL A 267 -5.34 12.93 3.14
C VAL A 267 -4.64 11.58 3.37
N ALA A 268 -3.72 11.21 2.48
CA ALA A 268 -3.00 9.95 2.62
C ALA A 268 -2.18 9.89 3.91
N HIS A 269 -2.11 8.67 4.46
CA HIS A 269 -1.34 8.40 5.67
C HIS A 269 0.15 8.77 5.48
N ASN A 270 0.73 9.37 6.51
CA ASN A 270 2.16 9.64 6.60
C ASN A 270 2.62 9.54 8.06
N PHE A 271 3.95 9.44 8.25
CA PHE A 271 4.60 9.51 9.55
C PHE A 271 5.12 10.94 9.76
N ALA A 272 4.36 11.77 10.47
CA ALA A 272 4.65 13.19 10.63
C ALA A 272 5.72 13.49 11.70
N SER A 273 5.86 12.62 12.70
CA SER A 273 6.74 12.84 13.86
C SER A 273 8.08 12.14 13.67
N PRO A 274 9.18 12.88 13.38
CA PRO A 274 10.50 12.28 13.23
C PRO A 274 10.97 11.66 14.54
N ALA A 275 11.73 10.56 14.50
CA ALA A 275 12.13 9.82 15.70
C ALA A 275 12.93 10.67 16.72
N ASP A 276 13.71 11.64 16.24
CA ASP A 276 14.45 12.59 17.09
C ASP A 276 13.55 13.54 17.90
N SER A 277 12.26 13.67 17.53
CA SER A 277 11.29 14.47 18.26
C SER A 277 10.59 13.71 19.39
N TRP A 278 10.78 12.38 19.49
CA TRP A 278 10.08 11.56 20.47
C TRP A 278 10.56 11.80 21.89
N GLN A 279 9.62 11.87 22.82
CA GLN A 279 9.91 12.12 24.23
C GLN A 279 10.15 10.82 24.97
N VAL A 280 11.28 10.69 25.66
CA VAL A 280 11.46 9.63 26.67
C VAL A 280 10.74 10.07 27.94
N VAL A 281 9.72 9.31 28.35
CA VAL A 281 8.83 9.68 29.48
C VAL A 281 9.12 8.92 30.78
N THR A 282 9.97 7.90 30.73
CA THR A 282 10.44 7.08 31.87
C THR A 282 11.82 7.52 32.36
N GLU A 283 12.20 7.06 33.56
CA GLU A 283 13.53 7.27 34.14
C GLU A 283 14.63 6.60 33.30
N ARG A 284 14.38 5.37 32.82
CA ARG A 284 15.33 4.64 31.99
C ARG A 284 15.39 5.24 30.59
N GLN A 285 16.60 5.53 30.13
CA GLN A 285 16.88 5.95 28.76
C GLN A 285 17.15 4.75 27.86
N PRO A 286 16.59 4.68 26.64
CA PRO A 286 16.93 3.65 25.68
C PRO A 286 18.31 3.92 25.06
N ASN A 287 19.05 2.83 24.82
CA ASN A 287 20.30 2.89 24.07
C ASN A 287 20.05 3.03 22.54
N ALA A 288 21.11 3.18 21.75
CA ALA A 288 20.99 3.40 20.31
C ALA A 288 20.31 2.25 19.55
N ALA A 289 20.59 0.99 19.92
CA ALA A 289 19.96 -0.17 19.29
C ALA A 289 18.47 -0.25 19.64
N GLU A 290 18.12 0.01 20.91
CA GLU A 290 16.72 0.07 21.34
C GLU A 290 15.94 1.19 20.63
N ARG A 291 16.56 2.37 20.42
CA ARG A 291 15.93 3.46 19.65
C ARG A 291 15.68 3.05 18.20
N ALA A 292 16.66 2.43 17.55
CA ALA A 292 16.50 1.94 16.18
C ALA A 292 15.40 0.87 16.07
N ASP A 293 15.34 -0.06 17.03
CA ASP A 293 14.28 -1.07 17.06
C ASP A 293 12.90 -0.46 17.36
N ALA A 294 12.81 0.55 18.21
CA ALA A 294 11.57 1.29 18.47
C ALA A 294 11.09 2.01 17.21
N GLU A 295 11.99 2.67 16.48
CA GLU A 295 11.67 3.34 15.23
C GLU A 295 11.21 2.36 14.14
N PHE A 296 11.90 1.23 14.01
CA PHE A 296 11.50 0.16 13.10
C PHE A 296 10.14 -0.44 13.48
N ALA A 297 9.93 -0.77 14.75
CA ALA A 297 8.66 -1.31 15.23
C ALA A 297 7.51 -0.32 15.01
N TRP A 298 7.72 0.97 15.28
CA TRP A 298 6.74 2.04 15.08
C TRP A 298 6.28 2.13 13.63
N ARG A 299 7.24 2.15 12.71
CA ARG A 299 6.97 2.20 11.27
C ARG A 299 6.20 0.98 10.79
N VAL A 300 6.63 -0.23 11.14
CA VAL A 300 5.89 -1.45 10.79
C VAL A 300 4.47 -1.40 11.38
N CYS A 301 4.30 -0.96 12.63
CA CYS A 301 3.02 -0.88 13.32
C CYS A 301 2.00 0.02 12.60
N GLY A 302 2.45 1.12 11.99
CA GLY A 302 1.59 2.01 11.21
C GLY A 302 1.01 1.38 9.92
N HIS A 303 1.56 0.26 9.46
CA HIS A 303 1.06 -0.52 8.31
C HIS A 303 0.27 -1.77 8.73
N VAL A 304 -0.11 -1.89 10.00
CA VAL A 304 -0.84 -3.04 10.55
C VAL A 304 -2.25 -2.61 10.94
N ASN A 305 -3.26 -3.40 10.60
CA ASN A 305 -4.63 -3.10 10.98
C ASN A 305 -4.80 -3.05 12.51
N SER A 306 -5.60 -2.11 12.99
CA SER A 306 -5.76 -1.80 14.40
C SER A 306 -6.74 -2.72 15.15
N ASN A 307 -6.57 -2.94 16.46
CA ASN A 307 -5.42 -2.53 17.27
C ASN A 307 -4.20 -3.39 16.94
N ALA A 308 -3.04 -2.73 16.81
CA ALA A 308 -1.79 -3.37 16.42
C ALA A 308 -0.72 -3.30 17.52
N ILE A 309 -0.02 -4.41 17.73
CA ILE A 309 1.22 -4.49 18.52
C ILE A 309 2.31 -5.15 17.67
N VAL A 310 3.48 -4.51 17.60
CA VAL A 310 4.66 -5.05 16.91
C VAL A 310 5.80 -5.21 17.91
N LEU A 311 6.33 -6.42 18.02
CA LEU A 311 7.56 -6.73 18.76
C LEU A 311 8.70 -6.89 17.77
N ALA A 312 9.71 -6.04 17.89
CA ALA A 312 10.84 -6.03 16.99
C ALA A 312 12.18 -6.09 17.70
N LYS A 313 13.17 -6.67 17.03
CA LYS A 313 14.56 -6.66 17.46
C LYS A 313 15.51 -6.80 16.28
N ASP A 314 16.62 -6.08 16.31
CA ASP A 314 17.65 -6.07 15.27
C ASP A 314 17.03 -5.83 13.88
N GLY A 315 16.14 -4.83 13.79
CA GLY A 315 15.45 -4.46 12.54
C GLY A 315 14.56 -5.55 11.96
N THR A 316 13.97 -6.41 12.81
CA THR A 316 13.07 -7.51 12.39
C THR A 316 11.81 -7.54 13.24
N ALA A 317 10.63 -7.61 12.62
CA ALA A 317 9.33 -7.61 13.28
C ALA A 317 8.93 -9.04 13.73
N TRP A 318 9.66 -9.59 14.70
CA TRP A 318 9.51 -10.98 15.15
C TRP A 318 8.10 -11.36 15.61
N GLY A 319 7.30 -10.41 16.09
CA GLY A 319 5.93 -10.65 16.50
C GLY A 319 5.00 -9.53 16.04
N ILE A 320 3.92 -9.88 15.33
CA ILE A 320 2.91 -8.92 14.85
C ILE A 320 1.52 -9.43 15.25
N GLY A 321 0.87 -8.68 16.14
CA GLY A 321 -0.53 -8.84 16.50
C GLY A 321 -1.37 -7.79 15.78
N ALA A 322 -2.24 -8.22 14.87
CA ALA A 322 -2.98 -7.35 13.96
C ALA A 322 -4.50 -7.49 14.14
N GLY A 323 -5.21 -6.37 14.01
CA GLY A 323 -6.66 -6.34 13.79
C GLY A 323 -7.51 -6.76 14.98
N GLN A 324 -7.03 -6.62 16.22
CA GLN A 324 -7.77 -7.06 17.40
C GLN A 324 -8.65 -5.94 17.98
N GLN A 325 -9.83 -6.30 18.45
CA GLN A 325 -10.73 -5.40 19.17
C GLN A 325 -10.12 -4.97 20.52
N ASN A 326 -9.30 -5.84 21.11
CA ASN A 326 -8.58 -5.60 22.36
C ASN A 326 -7.06 -5.55 22.12
N ARG A 327 -6.41 -4.48 22.62
CA ARG A 327 -4.96 -4.27 22.49
C ARG A 327 -4.13 -5.31 23.25
N VAL A 328 -4.63 -5.83 24.37
CA VAL A 328 -3.93 -6.90 25.11
C VAL A 328 -3.87 -8.17 24.29
N GLU A 329 -4.96 -8.54 23.60
CA GLU A 329 -4.98 -9.72 22.71
C GLU A 329 -4.04 -9.54 21.51
N ALA A 330 -3.93 -8.32 20.96
CA ALA A 330 -2.91 -8.03 19.96
C ALA A 330 -1.49 -8.25 20.52
N GLY A 331 -1.24 -7.80 21.76
CA GLY A 331 0.01 -8.05 22.48
C GLY A 331 0.31 -9.54 22.67
N ASP A 332 -0.67 -10.33 23.11
CA ASP A 332 -0.53 -11.78 23.31
C ASP A 332 -0.21 -12.50 21.99
N ILE A 333 -0.88 -12.14 20.89
CA ILE A 333 -0.59 -12.69 19.56
C ILE A 333 0.83 -12.33 19.15
N ALA A 334 1.25 -11.06 19.31
CA ALA A 334 2.59 -10.62 18.98
C ALA A 334 3.64 -11.40 19.79
N ALA A 335 3.46 -11.52 21.11
CA ALA A 335 4.37 -12.23 22.00
C ALA A 335 4.49 -13.71 21.64
N ASN A 336 3.36 -14.39 21.37
CA ASN A 336 3.34 -15.79 20.96
C ASN A 336 4.06 -16.01 19.63
N LYS A 337 3.89 -15.11 18.65
CA LYS A 337 4.62 -15.17 17.37
C LYS A 337 6.10 -14.88 17.55
N ALA A 338 6.46 -13.88 18.36
CA ALA A 338 7.85 -13.55 18.63
C ALA A 338 8.60 -14.72 19.27
N ALA A 339 7.93 -15.50 20.13
CA ALA A 339 8.51 -16.67 20.79
C ALA A 339 9.89 -16.37 21.43
N GLY A 340 10.00 -15.21 22.08
CA GLY A 340 11.22 -14.73 22.73
C GLY A 340 12.28 -14.12 21.80
N ARG A 341 12.12 -14.16 20.47
CA ARG A 341 13.10 -13.62 19.51
C ARG A 341 13.23 -12.09 19.55
N ALA A 342 12.20 -11.40 20.04
CA ALA A 342 12.22 -9.96 20.30
C ALA A 342 12.80 -9.57 21.67
N THR A 343 13.33 -10.49 22.47
CA THR A 343 13.80 -10.20 23.84
C THR A 343 14.96 -9.20 23.83
N GLY A 344 14.83 -8.10 24.56
CA GLY A 344 15.78 -6.97 24.56
C GLY A 344 15.52 -5.95 23.45
N GLY A 345 14.42 -6.09 22.70
CA GLY A 345 14.02 -5.19 21.64
C GLY A 345 12.85 -4.28 22.02
N ALA A 346 12.11 -3.84 21.02
CA ALA A 346 11.04 -2.87 21.15
C ALA A 346 9.64 -3.47 21.04
N SER A 347 8.68 -2.86 21.74
CA SER A 347 7.25 -3.01 21.51
C SER A 347 6.67 -1.70 21.00
N ALA A 348 6.04 -1.72 19.83
CA ALA A 348 5.29 -0.59 19.28
C ALA A 348 3.79 -0.85 19.35
N SER A 349 3.05 0.21 19.64
CA SER A 349 1.60 0.20 19.80
C SER A 349 0.98 1.33 18.99
N ASP A 350 0.17 1.00 17.98
CA ASP A 350 -0.40 1.98 17.02
C ASP A 350 -1.22 3.11 17.67
N ALA A 351 -1.75 2.86 18.87
CA ALA A 351 -2.33 3.86 19.76
C ALA A 351 -1.86 3.69 21.21
N PHE A 352 -2.30 4.60 22.08
CA PHE A 352 -1.89 4.58 23.48
C PHE A 352 -2.36 3.32 24.23
N TYR A 353 -1.61 2.92 25.26
CA TYR A 353 -2.06 1.92 26.22
C TYR A 353 -3.04 2.53 27.22
N PRO A 354 -4.27 2.00 27.34
CA PRO A 354 -5.26 2.57 28.25
C PRO A 354 -5.01 2.20 29.72
N PHE A 355 -4.28 1.10 29.98
CA PHE A 355 -4.03 0.56 31.31
C PHE A 355 -2.63 -0.06 31.42
N PRO A 356 -2.09 -0.23 32.65
CA PRO A 356 -0.77 -0.83 32.88
C PRO A 356 -0.59 -2.28 32.42
N ASP A 357 -1.68 -3.04 32.25
CA ASP A 357 -1.66 -4.44 31.81
C ASP A 357 -0.95 -4.64 30.45
N GLY A 358 -1.12 -3.69 29.52
CA GLY A 358 -0.41 -3.71 28.25
C GLY A 358 1.10 -3.52 28.40
N ILE A 359 1.54 -2.73 29.39
CA ILE A 359 2.96 -2.53 29.70
C ILE A 359 3.54 -3.81 30.33
N GLU A 360 2.81 -4.43 31.25
CA GLU A 360 3.17 -5.71 31.86
C GLU A 360 3.28 -6.81 30.80
N ALA A 361 2.34 -6.87 29.85
CA ALA A 361 2.38 -7.83 28.75
C ALA A 361 3.58 -7.61 27.82
N ALA A 362 3.89 -6.35 27.46
CA ALA A 362 5.06 -6.03 26.65
C ALA A 362 6.37 -6.42 27.35
N ALA A 363 6.49 -6.15 28.66
CA ALA A 363 7.64 -6.56 29.46
C ALA A 363 7.77 -8.08 29.56
N ALA A 364 6.66 -8.79 29.79
CA ALA A 364 6.63 -10.25 29.84
C ALA A 364 7.02 -10.89 28.49
N ALA A 365 6.73 -10.22 27.38
CA ALA A 365 7.17 -10.61 26.05
C ALA A 365 8.68 -10.32 25.78
N GLY A 366 9.36 -9.68 26.73
CA GLY A 366 10.80 -9.41 26.69
C GLY A 366 11.18 -8.06 26.07
N ALA A 367 10.23 -7.16 25.82
CA ALA A 367 10.56 -5.81 25.36
C ALA A 367 11.30 -5.02 26.47
N THR A 368 12.28 -4.22 26.08
CA THR A 368 13.00 -3.29 26.99
C THR A 368 12.71 -1.82 26.69
N VAL A 369 12.14 -1.55 25.51
CA VAL A 369 11.64 -0.23 25.11
C VAL A 369 10.22 -0.36 24.56
N ILE A 370 9.35 0.59 24.93
CA ILE A 370 7.99 0.72 24.43
C ILE A 370 7.86 2.03 23.68
N VAL A 371 7.26 2.01 22.50
CA VAL A 371 6.92 3.22 21.73
C VAL A 371 5.41 3.28 21.48
N GLN A 372 4.81 4.42 21.83
CA GLN A 372 3.38 4.65 21.70
C GLN A 372 3.10 6.16 21.50
N PRO A 373 1.88 6.58 21.11
CA PRO A 373 1.57 8.00 20.98
C PRO A 373 1.65 8.79 22.30
N GLY A 374 1.21 8.17 23.40
CA GLY A 374 0.81 8.90 24.62
C GLY A 374 -0.55 9.58 24.46
N GLY A 375 -0.93 10.40 25.45
CA GLY A 375 -2.18 11.16 25.47
C GLY A 375 -3.36 10.44 26.12
N ALA A 376 -3.13 9.36 26.88
CA ALA A 376 -4.18 8.70 27.65
C ALA A 376 -4.46 9.45 28.96
N LEU A 377 -5.70 9.37 29.46
CA LEU A 377 -6.06 9.90 30.78
C LEU A 377 -5.20 9.30 31.91
N ARG A 378 -4.71 8.07 31.71
CA ARG A 378 -3.92 7.30 32.67
C ARG A 378 -2.44 7.15 32.26
N ASP A 379 -1.90 8.08 31.49
CA ASP A 379 -0.49 8.05 31.10
C ASP A 379 0.45 7.92 32.31
N ALA A 380 0.14 8.61 33.42
CA ALA A 380 0.93 8.51 34.65
C ALA A 380 1.00 7.08 35.21
N ASP A 381 -0.08 6.31 35.12
CA ASP A 381 -0.12 4.93 35.63
C ASP A 381 0.73 3.99 34.78
N VAL A 382 0.68 4.14 33.44
CA VAL A 382 1.47 3.32 32.51
C VAL A 382 2.95 3.68 32.54
N ILE A 383 3.29 4.96 32.71
CA ILE A 383 4.68 5.43 32.90
C ILE A 383 5.24 4.86 34.21
N ALA A 384 4.50 5.01 35.32
CA ALA A 384 4.93 4.48 36.62
C ALA A 384 5.14 2.96 36.58
N LYS A 385 4.28 2.23 35.86
CA LYS A 385 4.46 0.78 35.65
C LYS A 385 5.70 0.47 34.81
N ALA A 386 5.98 1.26 33.77
CA ALA A 386 7.18 1.07 32.95
C ALA A 386 8.46 1.33 33.76
N ASP A 387 8.47 2.36 34.62
CA ASP A 387 9.57 2.64 35.55
C ASP A 387 9.77 1.50 36.56
N GLU A 388 8.67 0.98 37.15
CA GLU A 388 8.70 -0.18 38.05
C GLU A 388 9.35 -1.41 37.41
N LEU A 389 9.09 -1.61 36.11
CA LEU A 389 9.61 -2.73 35.32
C LEU A 389 10.98 -2.44 34.69
N GLY A 390 11.53 -1.23 34.87
CA GLY A 390 12.81 -0.83 34.29
C GLY A 390 12.81 -0.76 32.76
N LEU A 391 11.69 -0.33 32.16
CA LEU A 391 11.53 -0.16 30.72
C LEU A 391 11.81 1.29 30.31
N ALA A 392 12.31 1.47 29.09
CA ALA A 392 12.27 2.79 28.46
C ALA A 392 10.91 2.97 27.75
N MET A 393 10.31 4.15 27.83
CA MET A 393 9.08 4.48 27.10
C MET A 393 9.23 5.76 26.30
N LEU A 394 8.84 5.70 25.03
CA LEU A 394 8.90 6.78 24.06
C LEU A 394 7.47 7.20 23.67
N PHE A 395 7.16 8.49 23.81
CA PHE A 395 5.95 9.10 23.30
C PHE A 395 6.21 9.79 21.96
N THR A 396 5.45 9.39 20.93
CA THR A 396 5.56 9.95 19.58
C THR A 396 4.64 11.15 19.35
N ASN A 397 3.59 11.30 20.17
CA ASN A 397 2.48 12.24 19.97
C ASN A 397 1.70 12.04 18.66
N GLU A 398 1.81 10.86 18.06
CA GLU A 398 1.16 10.53 16.79
C GLU A 398 0.53 9.14 16.85
N ARG A 399 -0.67 8.98 16.31
CA ARG A 399 -1.43 7.72 16.29
C ARG A 399 -1.60 7.25 14.86
N HIS A 400 -1.42 5.95 14.62
CA HIS A 400 -1.53 5.35 13.29
C HIS A 400 -2.61 4.25 13.24
N PHE A 401 -3.88 4.63 13.42
CA PHE A 401 -4.96 3.67 13.21
C PHE A 401 -5.14 3.34 11.73
N LEU A 402 -5.30 2.05 11.44
CA LEU A 402 -5.54 1.51 10.11
C LEU A 402 -6.67 0.46 10.17
N HIS A 403 -7.64 0.55 9.26
CA HIS A 403 -8.82 -0.31 9.24
C HIS A 403 -9.13 -0.84 7.86
#